data_AF-A0A3D0Q3I5-F1
#
_entry.id   AF-A0A3D0Q3I5-F1
#
_cell.length_a   1.000
_cell.length_b   1.000
_cell.length_c   1.000
_cell.angle_alpha   90.00
_cell.angle_beta   90.00
_cell.angle_gamma   90.00
#
_symmetry.space_group_name_H-M   'P 1'
#
loop_
_entity.id
_entity.type
_entity.pdbx_description
1 polymer ?
#
loop_
_entity_poly.entity_id
_entity_poly.type
_entity_poly.pdbx_seq_one_letter_code
_entity_poly.pdbx_strand_id
1 'polypeptide(L)'
;MFENKHSITLLFNANKIYDRRIIAGVGDYLQTSKVDWDLYLEEDFMARLDHLDEWSGDGIIADYDNPEIQAALHKANVPVVGIGGSYENPADYPDVPYVATDNYALIQAAFEHLRQKGIQRFAFYGAPVNEHHRWAKERENLVLEITRSQGYE
;
A
#
# COMPACT_ATOMS: atom_id res chain seq x y z
N MET A 1 -3.55 -17.87 -28.99
CA MET A 1 -4.71 -18.00 -28.09
C MET A 1 -4.09 -18.37 -26.76
N PHE A 2 -4.06 -17.45 -25.79
CA PHE A 2 -3.43 -17.74 -24.50
C PHE A 2 -4.30 -18.76 -23.77
N GLU A 3 -3.67 -19.84 -23.29
CA GLU A 3 -4.39 -21.05 -22.88
C GLU A 3 -4.98 -20.98 -21.47
N ASN A 4 -4.69 -19.96 -20.66
CA ASN A 4 -5.34 -19.74 -19.37
C ASN A 4 -5.58 -18.25 -19.13
N LYS A 5 -6.85 -17.85 -19.23
CA LYS A 5 -7.32 -16.56 -18.78
C LYS A 5 -7.35 -16.56 -17.25
N HIS A 6 -6.77 -15.54 -16.61
CA HIS A 6 -6.76 -15.46 -15.15
C HIS A 6 -7.65 -14.33 -14.64
N SER A 7 -8.47 -14.60 -13.63
CA SER A 7 -9.30 -13.59 -12.97
C SER A 7 -8.56 -13.04 -11.76
N ILE A 8 -8.24 -11.74 -11.74
CA ILE A 8 -7.51 -11.09 -10.64
C ILE A 8 -8.42 -10.09 -9.93
N THR A 9 -8.56 -10.27 -8.62
CA THR A 9 -9.37 -9.39 -7.78
C THR A 9 -8.51 -8.30 -7.15
N LEU A 10 -8.96 -7.06 -7.26
CA LEU A 10 -8.35 -5.86 -6.70
C LEU A 10 -9.20 -5.37 -5.52
N LEU A 11 -8.57 -5.29 -4.34
CA LEU A 11 -9.21 -4.86 -3.10
C LEU A 11 -8.65 -3.50 -2.68
N PHE A 12 -9.19 -2.45 -3.30
CA PHE A 12 -8.73 -1.07 -3.15
C PHE A 12 -9.92 -0.11 -3.13
N ASN A 13 -9.79 1.01 -2.42
CA ASN A 13 -10.83 2.02 -2.34
C ASN A 13 -10.64 3.09 -3.43
N ALA A 14 -11.43 3.02 -4.50
CA ALA A 14 -11.37 3.97 -5.62
C ALA A 14 -11.69 5.43 -5.24
N ASN A 15 -12.17 5.71 -4.03
CA ASN A 15 -12.33 7.08 -3.53
C ASN A 15 -10.99 7.72 -3.10
N LYS A 16 -9.95 6.91 -2.82
CA LYS A 16 -8.61 7.40 -2.46
C LYS A 16 -7.76 7.60 -3.72
N ILE A 17 -7.11 8.77 -3.83
CA ILE A 17 -6.21 9.07 -4.95
C ILE A 17 -5.04 8.07 -5.04
N TYR A 18 -4.49 7.69 -3.89
CA TYR A 18 -3.40 6.71 -3.79
C TYR A 18 -3.79 5.37 -4.42
N ASP A 19 -4.90 4.79 -4.00
CA ASP A 19 -5.46 3.55 -4.51
C ASP A 19 -5.76 3.62 -6.02
N ARG A 20 -6.35 4.72 -6.51
CA ARG A 20 -6.58 4.92 -7.95
C ARG A 20 -5.29 4.87 -8.77
N ARG A 21 -4.17 5.36 -8.23
CA ARG A 21 -2.87 5.29 -8.91
C ARG A 21 -2.32 3.87 -8.95
N ILE A 22 -2.56 3.07 -7.92
CA ILE A 22 -2.21 1.65 -7.89
C ILE A 22 -3.03 0.89 -8.95
N ILE A 23 -4.35 1.07 -8.96
CA ILE A 23 -5.26 0.44 -9.93
C ILE A 23 -4.83 0.79 -11.36
N ALA A 24 -4.51 2.06 -11.63
CA ALA A 24 -4.01 2.48 -12.94
C ALA A 24 -2.69 1.78 -13.31
N GLY A 25 -1.75 1.64 -12.37
CA GLY A 25 -0.48 0.93 -12.62
C GLY A 25 -0.68 -0.56 -12.94
N VAL A 26 -1.63 -1.23 -12.28
CA VAL A 26 -2.02 -2.60 -12.64
C VAL A 26 -2.60 -2.63 -14.06
N GLY A 27 -3.46 -1.66 -14.42
CA GLY A 27 -3.99 -1.51 -15.78
C GLY A 27 -2.90 -1.31 -16.84
N ASP A 28 -1.91 -0.47 -16.55
CA ASP A 28 -0.75 -0.23 -17.45
C ASP A 28 0.07 -1.52 -17.65
N TYR A 29 0.21 -2.35 -16.61
CA TYR A 29 0.86 -3.65 -16.73
C TYR A 29 0.11 -4.57 -17.72
N LEU A 30 -1.23 -4.64 -17.65
CA LEU A 30 -2.02 -5.44 -18.61
C LEU A 30 -1.81 -4.99 -20.06
N GLN A 31 -1.78 -3.67 -20.30
CA GLN A 31 -1.60 -3.11 -21.64
C GLN A 31 -0.22 -3.41 -22.23
N THR A 32 0.81 -3.49 -21.40
CA THR A 32 2.20 -3.62 -21.84
C THR A 32 2.71 -5.06 -21.87
N SER A 33 2.24 -5.92 -20.98
CA SER A 33 2.76 -7.29 -20.80
C SER A 33 2.07 -8.36 -21.67
N LYS A 34 0.97 -8.01 -22.37
CA LYS A 34 0.15 -8.94 -23.17
C LYS A 34 -0.35 -10.16 -22.38
N VAL A 35 -0.55 -10.01 -21.07
CA VAL A 35 -1.21 -11.02 -20.23
C VAL A 35 -2.72 -11.04 -20.51
N ASP A 36 -3.34 -12.20 -20.37
CA ASP A 36 -4.78 -12.39 -20.56
C ASP A 36 -5.47 -12.46 -19.19
N TRP A 37 -5.61 -11.30 -18.54
CA TRP A 37 -6.19 -11.18 -17.20
C TRP A 37 -7.53 -10.42 -17.26
N ASP A 38 -8.55 -10.93 -16.58
CA ASP A 38 -9.74 -10.17 -16.22
C ASP A 38 -9.52 -9.51 -14.85
N LEU A 39 -9.67 -8.19 -14.77
CA LEU A 39 -9.57 -7.46 -13.49
C LEU A 39 -10.94 -7.17 -12.91
N TYR A 40 -11.11 -7.50 -11.64
CA TYR A 40 -12.31 -7.20 -10.87
C TYR A 40 -11.95 -6.23 -9.75
N LEU A 41 -12.56 -5.05 -9.74
CA LEU A 41 -12.45 -4.12 -8.62
C LEU A 41 -13.67 -4.30 -7.72
N GLU A 42 -13.45 -4.82 -6.52
CA GLU A 42 -14.52 -4.89 -5.53
C GLU A 42 -14.62 -3.53 -4.83
N GLU A 43 -15.76 -2.86 -4.95
CA GLU A 43 -15.97 -1.51 -4.38
C GLU A 43 -16.47 -1.55 -2.92
N ASP A 44 -17.13 -2.63 -2.51
CA ASP A 44 -17.68 -2.83 -1.16
C ASP A 44 -17.12 -4.11 -0.50
N PHE A 45 -15.80 -4.26 -0.58
CA PHE A 45 -15.10 -5.43 -0.04
C PHE A 45 -15.24 -5.52 1.48
N MET A 46 -15.37 -4.40 2.19
CA MET A 46 -15.52 -4.36 3.65
C MET A 46 -16.80 -5.05 4.14
N ALA A 47 -17.91 -4.92 3.41
CA ALA A 47 -19.16 -5.60 3.75
C ALA A 47 -19.15 -7.11 3.42
N ARG A 48 -18.15 -7.58 2.66
CA ARG A 48 -18.06 -8.96 2.15
C ARG A 48 -16.78 -9.69 2.57
N LEU A 49 -16.06 -9.19 3.57
CA LEU A 49 -14.85 -9.85 4.10
C LEU A 49 -15.13 -11.26 4.65
N ASP A 50 -16.37 -11.56 5.05
CA ASP A 50 -16.78 -12.91 5.51
C ASP A 50 -17.06 -13.88 4.34
N HIS A 51 -17.04 -13.39 3.10
CA HIS A 51 -17.38 -14.12 1.87
C HIS A 51 -16.20 -14.21 0.89
N LEU A 52 -14.97 -14.29 1.40
CA LEU A 52 -13.75 -14.42 0.58
C LEU A 52 -13.79 -15.61 -0.37
N ASP A 53 -14.44 -16.69 0.03
CA ASP A 53 -14.62 -17.88 -0.80
C ASP A 53 -15.41 -17.57 -2.09
N GLU A 54 -16.19 -16.49 -2.10
CA GLU A 54 -16.92 -15.97 -3.27
C GLU A 54 -16.06 -15.05 -4.15
N TRP A 55 -14.88 -14.61 -3.67
CA TRP A 55 -13.91 -13.84 -4.46
C TRP A 55 -13.18 -14.81 -5.38
N SER A 56 -13.96 -15.33 -6.32
CA SER A 56 -13.66 -16.35 -7.31
C SER A 56 -12.67 -15.80 -8.35
N GLY A 57 -11.40 -15.78 -7.97
CA GLY A 57 -10.29 -15.42 -8.83
C GLY A 57 -9.14 -16.40 -8.72
N ASP A 58 -8.15 -16.23 -9.60
CA ASP A 58 -6.89 -16.94 -9.60
C ASP A 58 -5.80 -16.21 -8.79
N GLY A 59 -6.08 -14.99 -8.32
CA GLY A 59 -5.17 -14.21 -7.50
C GLY A 59 -5.77 -12.89 -7.00
N ILE A 60 -5.14 -12.32 -5.97
CA ILE A 60 -5.60 -11.10 -5.29
C ILE A 60 -4.46 -10.08 -5.17
N ILE A 61 -4.75 -8.81 -5.44
CA ILE A 61 -3.87 -7.68 -5.11
C ILE A 61 -4.67 -6.73 -4.20
N ALA A 62 -4.12 -6.39 -3.04
CA ALA A 62 -4.91 -5.73 -2.00
C ALA A 62 -4.18 -4.65 -1.21
N ASP A 63 -4.95 -3.68 -0.69
CA ASP A 63 -4.51 -2.68 0.28
C ASP A 63 -4.25 -3.34 1.65
N TYR A 64 -2.99 -3.64 1.92
CA TYR A 64 -2.53 -4.21 3.19
C TYR A 64 -2.21 -3.14 4.23
N ASP A 65 -2.43 -1.85 3.98
CA ASP A 65 -2.49 -0.87 5.07
C ASP A 65 -3.78 -1.02 5.89
N ASN A 66 -4.76 -1.77 5.37
CA ASN A 66 -5.99 -2.13 6.07
C ASN A 66 -5.83 -3.47 6.83
N PRO A 67 -5.90 -3.49 8.18
CA PRO A 67 -5.80 -4.70 8.99
C PRO A 67 -6.89 -5.74 8.72
N GLU A 68 -8.12 -5.30 8.42
CA GLU A 68 -9.24 -6.21 8.15
C GLU A 68 -9.02 -7.02 6.87
N ILE A 69 -8.45 -6.41 5.82
CA ILE A 69 -8.02 -7.12 4.61
C ILE A 69 -6.97 -8.17 4.95
N GLN A 70 -5.97 -7.83 5.77
CA GLN A 70 -4.93 -8.80 6.15
C GLN A 70 -5.53 -9.99 6.89
N ALA A 71 -6.41 -9.73 7.85
CA ALA A 71 -7.06 -10.76 8.65
C ALA A 71 -7.94 -11.68 7.79
N ALA A 72 -8.69 -11.09 6.85
CA ALA A 72 -9.52 -11.81 5.90
C ALA A 72 -8.65 -12.72 5.00
N LEU A 73 -7.63 -12.16 4.35
CA LEU A 73 -6.81 -12.88 3.37
C LEU A 73 -5.80 -13.85 3.96
N HIS A 74 -5.62 -13.91 5.28
CA HIS A 74 -4.69 -14.83 5.94
C HIS A 74 -4.92 -16.30 5.53
N LYS A 75 -6.16 -16.69 5.21
CA LYS A 75 -6.52 -18.05 4.80
C LYS A 75 -6.89 -18.18 3.32
N ALA A 76 -6.54 -17.18 2.50
CA ALA A 76 -6.82 -17.23 1.07
C ALA A 76 -6.13 -18.45 0.43
N ASN A 77 -6.86 -19.18 -0.41
CA ASN A 77 -6.35 -20.35 -1.12
C ASN A 77 -5.70 -20.01 -2.47
N VAL A 78 -5.58 -18.72 -2.78
CA VAL A 78 -5.03 -18.18 -4.03
C VAL A 78 -3.85 -17.26 -3.72
N PRO A 79 -2.91 -17.05 -4.66
CA PRO A 79 -1.81 -16.12 -4.47
C PRO A 79 -2.29 -14.71 -4.14
N VAL A 80 -1.66 -14.08 -3.15
CA VAL A 80 -1.94 -12.70 -2.73
C VAL A 80 -0.68 -11.86 -2.83
N VAL A 81 -0.80 -10.65 -3.38
CA VAL A 81 0.22 -9.61 -3.32
C VAL A 81 -0.33 -8.43 -2.52
N GLY A 82 0.35 -8.11 -1.42
CA GLY A 82 0.00 -6.95 -0.59
C GLY A 82 0.64 -5.66 -1.09
N ILE A 83 -0.07 -4.55 -0.97
CA ILE A 83 0.45 -3.21 -1.23
C ILE A 83 0.19 -2.31 -0.03
N GLY A 84 1.17 -1.50 0.37
CA GLY A 84 0.98 -0.52 1.45
C GLY A 84 2.26 0.27 1.75
N GLY A 85 2.40 0.75 2.99
CA GLY A 85 3.59 1.49 3.43
C GLY A 85 4.78 0.58 3.80
N SER A 86 6.00 1.09 3.65
CA SER A 86 7.20 0.44 4.20
C SER A 86 7.25 0.57 5.72
N TYR A 87 7.77 -0.45 6.39
CA TYR A 87 8.06 -0.44 7.82
C TYR A 87 9.56 -0.35 8.06
N GLU A 88 9.96 0.36 9.11
CA GLU A 88 11.35 0.37 9.60
C GLU A 88 11.75 -1.00 10.15
N ASN A 89 10.87 -1.61 10.95
CA ASN A 89 11.08 -2.92 11.53
C ASN A 89 10.67 -4.03 10.53
N PRO A 90 11.60 -4.90 10.10
CA PRO A 90 11.29 -5.98 9.17
C PRO A 90 10.21 -6.96 9.66
N ALA A 91 10.02 -7.09 10.97
CA ALA A 91 9.01 -7.98 11.54
C ALA A 91 7.57 -7.45 11.39
N ASP A 92 7.39 -6.17 11.06
CA ASP A 92 6.07 -5.56 10.87
C ASP A 92 5.54 -5.72 9.44
N TYR A 93 6.35 -6.25 8.52
CA TYR A 93 5.89 -6.61 7.18
C TYR A 93 5.01 -7.87 7.22
N PRO A 94 3.96 -7.93 6.39
CA PRO A 94 3.11 -9.11 6.30
C PRO A 94 3.83 -10.27 5.62
N ASP A 95 3.44 -11.50 5.94
CA ASP A 95 4.00 -12.73 5.37
C ASP A 95 3.39 -13.05 3.98
N VAL A 96 3.46 -12.08 3.06
CA VAL A 96 3.07 -12.21 1.65
C VAL A 96 4.05 -11.42 0.78
N PRO A 97 4.17 -11.72 -0.54
CA PRO A 97 4.82 -10.81 -1.46
C PRO A 97 4.24 -9.39 -1.32
N TYR A 98 5.10 -8.41 -1.08
CA TYR A 98 4.69 -7.07 -0.66
C TYR A 98 5.35 -5.98 -1.49
N VAL A 99 4.54 -5.05 -2.00
CA VAL A 99 5.01 -3.84 -2.69
C VAL A 99 4.79 -2.65 -1.76
N ALA A 100 5.88 -2.07 -1.26
CA ALA A 100 5.83 -0.99 -0.30
C ALA A 100 6.09 0.37 -0.94
N THR A 101 5.32 1.38 -0.56
CA THR A 101 5.72 2.79 -0.69
C THR A 101 6.82 3.07 0.32
N ASP A 102 7.98 3.52 -0.16
CA ASP A 102 9.12 3.88 0.68
C ASP A 102 8.82 5.16 1.49
N ASN A 103 8.47 4.97 2.76
CA ASN A 103 8.19 6.05 3.69
C ASN A 103 9.44 6.90 3.98
N TYR A 104 10.64 6.30 4.00
CA TYR A 104 11.89 7.03 4.22
C TYR A 104 12.16 7.97 3.05
N ALA A 105 12.14 7.45 1.82
CA ALA A 105 12.35 8.26 0.62
C ALA A 105 11.33 9.40 0.50
N LEU A 106 10.06 9.15 0.87
CA LEU A 106 9.02 10.17 0.88
C LEU A 106 9.33 11.31 1.86
N ILE A 107 9.69 11.00 3.11
CA ILE A 107 10.00 12.01 4.12
C ILE A 107 11.31 12.72 3.81
N GLN A 108 12.33 11.98 3.36
CA GLN A 108 13.61 12.55 2.95
C GLN A 108 13.44 13.56 1.80
N ALA A 109 12.66 13.21 0.77
CA ALA A 109 12.40 14.11 -0.35
C ALA A 109 11.67 15.39 0.09
N ALA A 110 10.67 15.27 0.97
CA ALA A 110 9.93 16.41 1.52
C ALA A 110 10.82 17.32 2.38
N PHE A 111 11.61 16.73 3.28
CA PHE A 111 12.55 17.45 4.12
C PHE A 111 13.59 18.20 3.29
N GLU A 112 14.22 17.51 2.34
CA GLU A 112 15.27 18.06 1.50
C GLU A 112 14.75 19.20 0.63
N HIS A 113 13.53 19.08 0.09
CA HIS A 113 12.88 20.15 -0.66
C HIS A 113 12.74 21.44 0.17
N LEU A 114 12.29 21.33 1.41
CA LEU A 114 12.12 22.48 2.32
C LEU A 114 13.48 23.06 2.74
N ARG A 115 14.45 22.19 3.07
CA ARG A 115 15.81 22.59 3.46
C ARG A 115 16.51 23.35 2.34
N GLN A 116 16.41 22.89 1.09
CA GLN A 116 16.98 23.56 -0.08
C GLN A 116 16.37 24.94 -0.34
N LYS A 117 15.16 25.21 0.16
CA LYS A 117 14.54 26.54 0.14
C LYS A 117 14.98 27.45 1.28
N GLY A 118 15.91 27.00 2.14
CA GLY A 118 16.42 27.76 3.27
C GLY A 118 15.52 27.72 4.51
N ILE A 119 14.53 26.80 4.56
CA ILE A 119 13.70 26.61 5.76
C ILE A 119 14.56 25.94 6.84
N GLN A 120 14.53 26.50 8.05
CA GLN A 120 15.36 26.06 9.18
C GLN A 120 14.56 25.52 10.37
N ARG A 121 13.22 25.65 10.33
CA ARG A 121 12.32 25.16 11.40
C ARG A 121 11.31 24.23 10.76
N PHE A 122 11.30 22.99 11.22
CA PHE A 122 10.45 21.94 10.70
C PHE A 122 9.41 21.57 11.75
N ALA A 123 8.21 21.27 11.28
CA ALA A 123 7.14 20.73 12.09
C ALA A 123 6.43 19.65 11.28
N PHE A 124 5.91 18.63 11.96
CA PHE A 124 5.17 17.56 11.33
C PHE A 124 3.72 17.59 11.82
N TYR A 125 2.79 17.60 10.85
CA TYR A 125 1.38 17.38 11.13
C TYR A 125 1.01 15.98 10.64
N GLY A 126 0.94 15.05 11.60
CA GLY A 126 0.62 13.65 11.33
C GLY A 126 -0.89 13.36 11.37
N ALA A 127 -1.20 12.07 11.45
CA ALA A 127 -2.54 11.56 11.74
C ALA A 127 -2.52 10.80 13.08
N PRO A 128 -3.68 10.63 13.75
CA PRO A 128 -3.76 9.79 14.94
C PRO A 128 -3.24 8.38 14.63
N VAL A 129 -2.27 7.93 15.42
CA VAL A 129 -1.67 6.60 15.27
C VAL A 129 -2.71 5.56 15.69
N ASN A 130 -3.12 4.73 14.74
CA ASN A 130 -3.98 3.58 14.95
C ASN A 130 -3.65 2.49 13.92
N GLU A 131 -4.30 1.34 14.03
CA GLU A 131 -4.02 0.16 13.21
C GLU A 131 -4.22 0.39 11.70
N HIS A 132 -5.08 1.32 11.29
CA HIS A 132 -5.31 1.68 9.88
C HIS A 132 -4.36 2.76 9.36
N HIS A 133 -3.56 3.37 10.24
CA HIS A 133 -2.65 4.46 9.90
C HIS A 133 -1.24 4.18 10.40
N ARG A 134 -0.77 2.92 10.31
CA ARG A 134 0.60 2.56 10.70
C ARG A 134 1.65 3.40 9.97
N TRP A 135 1.42 3.70 8.69
CA TRP A 135 2.26 4.62 7.91
C TRP A 135 2.42 6.02 8.55
N ALA A 136 1.44 6.48 9.35
CA ALA A 136 1.55 7.76 10.04
C ALA A 136 2.61 7.70 11.14
N LYS A 137 2.72 6.56 11.83
CA LYS A 137 3.74 6.33 12.85
C LYS A 137 5.13 6.20 12.23
N GLU A 138 5.25 5.41 11.16
CA GLU A 138 6.50 5.27 10.40
C GLU A 138 7.02 6.66 9.97
N ARG A 139 6.16 7.46 9.34
CA ARG A 139 6.52 8.81 8.88
C ARG A 139 6.86 9.77 10.00
N GLU A 140 6.13 9.72 11.13
CA GLU A 140 6.43 10.55 12.30
C GLU A 140 7.84 10.25 12.85
N ASN A 141 8.17 8.97 13.02
CA ASN A 141 9.48 8.54 13.50
C ASN A 141 10.59 8.98 12.54
N LEU A 142 10.38 8.79 11.23
CA LEU A 142 11.32 9.18 10.17
C LEU A 142 11.56 10.70 10.13
N VAL A 143 10.54 11.52 10.36
CA VAL A 143 10.76 12.98 10.46
C VAL A 143 11.71 13.30 11.61
N LEU A 144 11.46 12.73 12.79
CA LEU A 144 12.32 12.95 13.96
C LEU A 144 13.75 12.46 13.74
N GLU A 145 13.91 11.30 13.10
CA GLU A 145 15.21 10.73 12.78
C GLU A 145 15.98 11.63 11.79
N ILE A 146 15.33 11.99 10.67
CA ILE A 146 15.96 12.77 9.62
C ILE A 146 16.33 14.17 10.13
N THR A 147 15.43 14.88 10.84
CA THR A 147 15.74 16.22 11.35
C THR A 147 16.90 16.21 12.35
N ARG A 148 16.90 15.25 13.29
CA ARG A 148 17.99 15.10 14.27
C ARG A 148 19.32 14.77 13.61
N SER A 149 19.33 13.87 12.63
CA SER A 149 20.55 13.50 11.88
C SER A 149 21.18 14.70 11.15
N GLN A 150 20.36 15.71 10.85
CA GLN A 150 20.76 16.94 10.14
C GLN A 150 21.01 18.12 11.09
N GLY A 151 20.99 17.89 12.41
CA GLY A 151 21.30 18.91 13.42
C GLY A 151 20.15 19.85 13.78
N TYR A 152 18.90 19.48 13.47
CA TYR A 152 17.70 20.21 13.89
C TYR A 152 17.12 19.59 15.17
N GLU A 153 16.61 20.44 16.06
CA GLU A 153 15.93 20.04 17.31
C GLU A 153 14.48 19.62 17.08
#